data_AF-A0A3D9MZ05-F1
#
_entry.id   AF-A0A3D9MZ05-F1
#
_cell.length_a   1.000
_cell.length_b   1.000
_cell.length_c   1.000
_cell.angle_alpha   90.00
_cell.angle_beta   90.00
_cell.angle_gamma   90.00
#
_symmetry.space_group_name_H-M   'P 1'
#
loop_
_entity.id
_entity.type
_entity.pdbx_description
1 polymer ?
#
loop_
_entity_poly.entity_id
_entity_poly.type
_entity_poly.pdbx_seq_one_letter_code
_entity_poly.pdbx_strand_id
1 'polypeptide(L)'
;MERYNFTNPLFLLKIESMIRRFFILCCFAFLTTCDDGDILTVDLEFDEILAQCDNFEDYHLVYDTRDDPNEALILIFPKNTINDALFSSATTLDVPTQLTINASTTRFIYRTYNRELSASDLCAVVPPANLTIREDYEALSGDVYITSTILDDDNDGVPSIDEYGPGGIDNPQDTDGDGIPDYLDIDDDGDNVLTENELDELDEDGDDNPLTNPLDTDGDGIPDYLDDDDDGDGVLTRLEDANGENGPGDDRIAVNGVLVLLYLNPLEDTTYDFEDYNAFENTYTRTVTTDFIIKDTDLTIFRSTEINLGTLTTVIDDFTPEDN
;
A
#
# COMPACT_ATOMS: atom_id res chain seq x y z
N MET A 1 -25.28 64.52 81.18
CA MET A 1 -25.21 63.37 80.26
C MET A 1 -25.15 63.97 78.86
N GLU A 2 -23.95 64.22 78.36
CA GLU A 2 -23.73 64.74 77.00
C GLU A 2 -22.58 63.95 76.40
N ARG A 3 -22.87 63.22 75.32
CA ARG A 3 -21.89 62.50 74.51
C ARG A 3 -21.49 63.41 73.36
N TYR A 4 -20.20 63.72 73.25
CA TYR A 4 -19.64 64.36 72.07
C TYR A 4 -19.18 63.28 71.07
N ASN A 5 -19.76 63.32 69.86
CA ASN A 5 -19.32 62.57 68.70
C ASN A 5 -18.11 63.26 68.06
N PHE A 6 -16.99 62.55 67.93
CA PHE A 6 -15.88 62.96 67.06
C PHE A 6 -16.00 62.23 65.72
N THR A 7 -16.41 62.94 64.67
CA THR A 7 -16.23 62.51 63.28
C THR A 7 -15.18 63.41 62.64
N ASN A 8 -13.94 62.92 62.57
CA ASN A 8 -12.86 63.58 61.84
C ASN A 8 -12.72 62.91 60.46
N PRO A 9 -13.13 63.58 59.35
CA PRO A 9 -13.21 62.95 58.02
C PRO A 9 -11.84 62.69 57.37
N LEU A 10 -10.74 63.17 57.96
CA LEU A 10 -9.39 63.01 57.41
C LEU A 10 -8.75 61.63 57.65
N PHE A 11 -9.28 60.83 58.59
CA PHE A 11 -8.70 59.51 58.90
C PHE A 11 -9.22 58.39 57.97
N LEU A 12 -10.44 58.54 57.43
CA LEU A 12 -11.07 57.53 56.56
C LEU A 12 -10.48 57.51 55.14
N LEU A 13 -10.08 58.65 54.59
CA LEU A 13 -9.53 58.75 53.21
C LEU A 13 -8.14 58.10 53.04
N LYS A 14 -7.37 57.95 54.12
CA LYS A 14 -6.00 57.38 54.05
C LYS A 14 -5.99 55.85 54.04
N ILE A 15 -7.05 55.22 54.57
CA ILE A 15 -7.19 53.76 54.65
C ILE A 15 -7.71 53.18 53.33
N GLU A 16 -8.66 53.85 52.65
CA GLU A 16 -9.15 53.42 51.33
C GLU A 16 -8.06 53.42 50.24
N SER A 17 -7.16 54.40 50.27
CA SER A 17 -6.03 54.49 49.33
C SER A 17 -5.00 53.37 49.51
N MET A 18 -4.74 52.95 50.75
CA MET A 18 -3.81 51.83 51.04
C MET A 18 -4.43 50.46 50.73
N ILE A 19 -5.73 50.26 51.00
CA ILE A 19 -6.44 49.01 50.67
C ILE A 19 -6.52 48.83 49.15
N ARG A 20 -6.76 49.90 48.39
CA ARG A 20 -6.80 49.85 46.91
C ARG A 20 -5.44 49.54 46.29
N ARG A 21 -4.34 50.05 46.87
CA ARG A 21 -2.97 49.74 46.41
C ARG A 21 -2.52 48.34 46.83
N PHE A 22 -2.97 47.84 47.98
CA PHE A 22 -2.70 46.48 48.44
C PHE A 22 -3.49 45.43 47.64
N PHE A 23 -4.75 45.72 47.26
CA PHE A 23 -5.52 44.86 46.34
C PHE A 23 -4.91 44.80 44.94
N ILE A 24 -4.40 45.92 44.41
CA ILE A 24 -3.73 45.92 43.09
C ILE A 24 -2.42 45.11 43.15
N LEU A 25 -1.66 45.18 44.25
CA LEU A 25 -0.43 44.39 44.42
C LEU A 25 -0.69 42.90 44.70
N CYS A 26 -1.78 42.56 45.40
CA CYS A 26 -2.25 41.17 45.54
C CYS A 26 -2.81 40.60 44.23
N CYS A 27 -3.49 41.39 43.41
CA CYS A 27 -3.96 40.94 42.08
C CYS A 27 -2.79 40.64 41.12
N PHE A 28 -1.65 41.32 41.26
CA PHE A 28 -0.44 40.99 40.50
C PHE A 28 0.31 39.74 41.02
N ALA A 29 0.07 39.33 42.27
CA ALA A 29 0.66 38.10 42.84
C ALA A 29 -0.12 36.82 42.48
N PHE A 30 -1.33 36.95 41.93
CA PHE A 30 -2.14 35.84 41.38
C PHE A 30 -2.06 35.73 39.85
N LEU A 31 -1.19 36.51 39.21
CA LEU A 31 -0.77 36.28 37.82
C LEU A 31 0.44 35.33 37.76
N THR A 32 0.52 34.37 38.69
CA THR A 32 1.30 33.17 38.46
C THR A 32 0.62 32.46 37.30
N THR A 33 1.28 32.54 36.15
CA THR A 33 0.98 31.79 34.93
C THR A 33 0.56 30.37 35.30
N CYS A 34 -0.73 30.05 35.17
CA CYS A 34 -1.07 28.70 34.72
C CYS A 34 -0.50 28.63 33.32
N ASP A 35 0.70 28.09 33.22
CA ASP A 35 1.14 27.38 32.05
C ASP A 35 0.18 26.17 31.97
N ASP A 36 -0.97 26.37 31.31
CA ASP A 36 -1.85 25.28 30.90
C ASP A 36 -1.01 24.51 29.89
N GLY A 37 -0.24 23.54 30.41
CA GLY A 37 0.77 22.82 29.65
C GLY A 37 0.19 22.48 28.29
N ASP A 38 0.83 23.02 27.25
CA ASP A 38 0.45 22.77 25.87
C ASP A 38 0.24 21.26 25.74
N ILE A 39 -1.00 20.86 25.47
CA ILE A 39 -1.29 19.47 25.09
C ILE A 39 -0.55 19.30 23.77
N LEU A 40 0.61 18.64 23.84
CA LEU A 40 1.31 18.15 22.66
C LEU A 40 0.43 17.06 22.07
N THR A 41 -0.44 17.45 21.14
CA THR A 41 -1.06 16.47 20.24
C THR A 41 0.03 16.04 19.26
N VAL A 42 0.57 14.86 19.47
CA VAL A 42 1.44 14.22 18.49
C VAL A 42 0.54 13.76 17.36
N ASP A 43 0.75 14.36 16.20
CA ASP A 43 0.01 14.08 14.98
C ASP A 43 0.89 13.23 14.07
N LEU A 44 0.46 11.99 13.85
CA LEU A 44 1.18 10.99 13.06
C LEU A 44 0.59 10.90 11.64
N GLU A 45 0.35 12.05 11.02
CA GLU A 45 0.12 12.14 9.58
C GLU A 45 1.48 12.05 8.86
N PHE A 46 1.76 10.88 8.28
CA PHE A 46 2.86 10.61 7.36
C PHE A 46 2.29 10.30 5.95
N ASP A 47 3.14 10.03 4.96
CA ASP A 47 2.67 9.73 3.59
C ASP A 47 2.24 8.27 3.41
N GLU A 48 2.54 7.41 4.38
CA GLU A 48 2.21 5.98 4.39
C GLU A 48 2.93 5.21 3.27
N ILE A 49 4.04 5.75 2.76
CA ILE A 49 4.91 5.11 1.77
C ILE A 49 6.21 4.68 2.45
N LEU A 50 6.37 3.37 2.62
CA LEU A 50 7.49 2.82 3.37
C LEU A 50 8.75 2.65 2.54
N ALA A 51 9.87 2.77 3.22
CA ALA A 51 11.17 2.35 2.74
C ALA A 51 11.78 1.30 3.69
N GLN A 52 12.69 0.48 3.16
CA GLN A 52 13.37 -0.58 3.87
C GLN A 52 14.89 -0.39 3.84
N CYS A 53 15.55 -0.83 4.92
CA CYS A 53 17.01 -0.99 4.94
C CYS A 53 17.44 -2.44 4.69
N ASP A 54 18.13 -2.68 3.58
CA ASP A 54 18.53 -4.05 3.17
C ASP A 54 19.85 -4.53 3.79
N ASN A 55 20.61 -3.62 4.39
CA ASN A 55 21.99 -3.87 4.83
C ASN A 55 22.11 -4.53 6.22
N PHE A 56 20.99 -4.82 6.89
CA PHE A 56 20.99 -5.46 8.22
C PHE A 56 20.79 -6.97 8.08
N GLU A 57 21.66 -7.77 8.72
CA GLU A 57 21.65 -9.23 8.58
C GLU A 57 20.60 -9.93 9.47
N ASP A 58 20.31 -9.36 10.65
CA ASP A 58 19.52 -10.04 11.69
C ASP A 58 18.06 -9.56 11.79
N TYR A 59 17.72 -8.43 11.18
CA TYR A 59 16.41 -7.79 11.29
C TYR A 59 16.06 -7.01 10.03
N HIS A 60 14.76 -6.91 9.79
CA HIS A 60 14.16 -5.96 8.89
C HIS A 60 13.98 -4.62 9.62
N LEU A 61 14.24 -3.53 8.91
CA LEU A 61 13.94 -2.18 9.37
C LEU A 61 13.16 -1.51 8.24
N VAL A 62 11.86 -1.32 8.48
CA VAL A 62 10.97 -0.56 7.60
C VAL A 62 10.60 0.74 8.28
N TYR A 63 10.45 1.81 7.51
CA TYR A 63 10.24 3.13 8.07
C TYR A 63 9.47 4.04 7.13
N ASP A 64 8.81 5.03 7.74
CA ASP A 64 8.21 6.19 7.10
C ASP A 64 8.91 7.45 7.66
N THR A 65 9.16 8.44 6.82
CA THR A 65 9.80 9.71 7.20
C THR A 65 9.01 10.90 6.69
N ARG A 66 9.02 11.98 7.48
CA ARG A 66 8.50 13.28 7.04
C ARG A 66 9.46 14.41 7.41
N ASP A 67 9.39 15.52 6.67
CA ASP A 67 10.39 16.60 6.73
C ASP A 67 9.93 17.87 7.47
N ASP A 68 8.63 18.02 7.77
CA ASP A 68 8.11 19.16 8.52
C ASP A 68 7.06 18.73 9.55
N PRO A 69 7.45 18.53 10.82
CA PRO A 69 8.83 18.45 11.35
C PRO A 69 9.59 17.18 10.91
N ASN A 70 10.94 17.20 11.02
CA ASN A 70 11.80 16.05 10.68
C ASN A 70 11.60 14.87 11.64
N GLU A 71 10.87 13.86 11.20
CA GLU A 71 10.41 12.75 12.03
C GLU A 71 10.44 11.43 11.28
N ALA A 72 10.46 10.33 12.03
CA ALA A 72 10.38 8.99 11.47
C ALA A 72 9.54 8.05 12.35
N LEU A 73 8.73 7.23 11.70
CA LEU A 73 8.17 6.00 12.27
C LEU A 73 9.03 4.83 11.80
N ILE A 74 9.48 4.01 12.74
CA ILE A 74 10.44 2.93 12.48
C ILE A 74 9.90 1.66 13.08
N LEU A 75 9.76 0.61 12.27
CA LEU A 75 9.45 -0.73 12.71
C LEU A 75 10.65 -1.64 12.46
N ILE A 76 11.08 -2.34 13.51
CA ILE A 76 12.16 -3.31 13.48
C ILE A 76 11.60 -4.66 13.89
N PHE A 77 11.91 -5.71 13.14
CA PHE A 77 11.48 -7.09 13.44
C PHE A 77 12.50 -8.11 12.91
N PRO A 78 12.59 -9.32 13.51
CA PRO A 78 13.67 -10.24 13.19
C PRO A 78 13.58 -10.81 11.76
N LYS A 79 14.74 -11.01 11.12
CA LYS A 79 14.85 -11.82 9.91
C LYS A 79 14.73 -13.29 10.24
N ASN A 80 13.89 -14.00 9.49
CA ASN A 80 13.69 -15.44 9.55
C ASN A 80 12.81 -15.85 8.37
N THR A 81 12.75 -17.15 8.08
CA THR A 81 11.99 -17.69 6.94
C THR A 81 10.55 -17.15 6.81
N ILE A 82 9.84 -16.95 7.92
CA ILE A 82 8.44 -16.46 7.87
C ILE A 82 8.42 -14.97 7.56
N ASN A 83 9.25 -14.18 8.23
CA ASN A 83 9.27 -12.73 8.07
C ASN A 83 9.92 -12.28 6.77
N ASP A 84 10.88 -13.06 6.25
CA ASP A 84 11.52 -12.81 4.96
C ASP A 84 10.54 -13.06 3.81
N ALA A 85 9.67 -14.06 3.95
CA ALA A 85 8.64 -14.38 2.97
C ALA A 85 7.60 -13.27 2.78
N LEU A 86 7.43 -12.37 3.75
CA LEU A 86 6.48 -11.24 3.64
C LEU A 86 6.81 -10.30 2.46
N PHE A 87 8.04 -10.32 1.97
CA PHE A 87 8.48 -9.46 0.86
C PHE A 87 8.61 -10.22 -0.47
N SER A 88 8.26 -11.51 -0.50
CA SER A 88 8.39 -12.37 -1.68
C SER A 88 7.16 -13.24 -1.96
N SER A 89 6.22 -13.31 -1.02
CA SER A 89 5.06 -14.20 -1.08
C SER A 89 3.85 -13.52 -0.47
N ALA A 90 2.68 -13.78 -1.04
CA ALA A 90 1.42 -13.30 -0.48
C ALA A 90 1.12 -13.97 0.86
N THR A 91 0.50 -13.21 1.76
CA THR A 91 -0.18 -13.78 2.93
C THR A 91 -1.47 -14.44 2.51
N THR A 92 -1.96 -15.43 3.28
CA THR A 92 -3.29 -16.00 3.04
C THR A 92 -4.35 -14.89 3.09
N LEU A 93 -5.27 -14.90 2.10
CA LEU A 93 -6.37 -13.93 2.01
C LEU A 93 -7.10 -13.79 3.36
N ASP A 94 -7.33 -12.55 3.78
CA ASP A 94 -7.95 -12.16 5.06
C ASP A 94 -7.24 -12.66 6.34
N VAL A 95 -6.02 -13.20 6.24
CA VAL A 95 -5.24 -13.71 7.38
C VAL A 95 -3.86 -13.03 7.41
N PRO A 96 -3.77 -11.80 7.97
CA PRO A 96 -2.50 -11.10 8.11
C PRO A 96 -1.54 -11.82 9.06
N THR A 97 -0.24 -11.66 8.82
CA THR A 97 0.80 -12.09 9.75
C THR A 97 0.83 -11.15 10.95
N GLN A 98 0.74 -11.70 12.17
CA GLN A 98 0.76 -10.92 13.41
C GLN A 98 2.11 -11.02 14.11
N LEU A 99 2.73 -9.87 14.42
CA LEU A 99 3.91 -9.75 15.27
C LEU A 99 3.59 -8.94 16.54
N THR A 100 3.99 -9.43 17.71
CA THR A 100 3.80 -8.69 18.97
C THR A 100 4.98 -7.78 19.27
N ILE A 101 4.70 -6.48 19.47
CA ILE A 101 5.67 -5.47 19.89
C ILE A 101 6.08 -5.74 21.34
N ASN A 102 7.39 -5.78 21.59
CA ASN A 102 7.94 -6.14 22.91
C ASN A 102 9.18 -5.35 23.33
N ALA A 103 9.54 -4.30 22.59
CA ALA A 103 10.71 -3.45 22.82
C ALA A 103 12.07 -4.21 22.85
N SER A 104 12.13 -5.44 22.31
CA SER A 104 13.35 -6.24 22.21
C SER A 104 13.59 -6.74 20.80
N THR A 105 12.74 -7.66 20.31
CA THR A 105 12.89 -8.25 18.97
C THR A 105 12.04 -7.52 17.94
N THR A 106 10.80 -7.20 18.32
CA THR A 106 9.88 -6.40 17.52
C THR A 106 9.70 -5.07 18.22
N ARG A 107 10.14 -4.01 17.56
CA ARG A 107 10.26 -2.67 18.14
C ARG A 107 9.60 -1.68 17.20
N PHE A 108 8.71 -0.86 17.73
CA PHE A 108 8.11 0.25 17.01
C PHE A 108 8.52 1.55 17.68
N ILE A 109 9.05 2.48 16.90
CA ILE A 109 9.78 3.64 17.41
C ILE A 109 9.37 4.88 16.62
N TYR A 110 8.98 5.93 17.34
CA TYR A 110 8.80 7.27 16.81
C TYR A 110 9.98 8.15 17.25
N ARG A 111 10.64 8.79 16.29
CA ARG A 111 11.79 9.67 16.56
C ARG A 111 11.67 10.99 15.85
N THR A 112 12.24 12.02 16.47
CA THR A 112 12.38 13.35 15.88
C THR A 112 13.86 13.72 15.73
N TYR A 113 14.19 14.50 14.70
CA TYR A 113 15.58 14.77 14.32
C TYR A 113 15.88 16.26 14.23
N ASN A 114 17.18 16.59 14.26
CA ASN A 114 17.65 17.97 14.15
C ASN A 114 17.61 18.55 12.74
N ARG A 115 17.47 17.70 11.72
CA ARG A 115 17.43 18.03 10.29
C ARG A 115 16.65 16.97 9.53
N GLU A 116 16.36 17.28 8.26
CA GLU A 116 15.79 16.38 7.25
C GLU A 116 16.58 15.07 7.13
N LEU A 117 15.87 13.98 6.89
CA LEU A 117 16.44 12.64 6.74
C LEU A 117 16.60 12.29 5.26
N SER A 118 17.73 11.71 4.92
CA SER A 118 17.91 10.97 3.67
C SER A 118 17.67 9.48 3.92
N ALA A 119 17.32 8.72 2.88
CA ALA A 119 17.18 7.26 2.98
C ALA A 119 18.41 6.58 3.62
N SER A 120 19.61 7.11 3.36
CA SER A 120 20.85 6.57 3.93
C SER A 120 21.03 6.86 5.44
N ASP A 121 20.35 7.85 6.00
CA ASP A 121 20.54 8.26 7.39
C ASP A 121 20.03 7.20 8.38
N LEU A 122 18.90 6.56 8.07
CA LEU A 122 18.29 5.51 8.90
C LEU A 122 18.94 4.14 8.69
N CYS A 123 19.43 3.86 7.48
CA CYS A 123 20.06 2.59 7.13
C CYS A 123 21.56 2.52 7.45
N ALA A 124 22.19 3.64 7.83
CA ALA A 124 23.61 3.63 8.15
C ALA A 124 23.91 2.87 9.45
N VAL A 125 24.83 1.90 9.39
CA VAL A 125 25.36 1.20 10.58
C VAL A 125 25.97 2.17 11.60
N VAL A 126 26.50 3.30 11.12
CA VAL A 126 26.98 4.41 11.95
C VAL A 126 26.28 5.69 11.50
N PRO A 127 25.40 6.27 12.34
CA PRO A 127 24.69 7.50 12.01
C PRO A 127 25.66 8.66 11.69
N PRO A 128 25.35 9.54 10.74
CA PRO A 128 26.19 10.69 10.42
C PRO A 128 26.40 11.62 11.61
N ALA A 129 27.62 12.15 11.76
CA ALA A 129 28.00 12.94 12.93
C ALA A 129 27.20 14.25 13.10
N ASN A 130 26.53 14.72 12.05
CA ASN A 130 25.68 15.92 12.08
C ASN A 130 24.19 15.60 12.34
N LEU A 131 23.82 14.33 12.41
CA LEU A 131 22.48 13.87 12.73
C LEU A 131 22.36 13.71 14.25
N THR A 132 21.30 14.24 14.84
CA THR A 132 21.04 14.14 16.27
C THR A 132 19.56 13.87 16.48
N ILE A 133 19.29 12.77 17.21
CA ILE A 133 17.95 12.44 17.68
C ILE A 133 17.57 13.46 18.76
N ARG A 134 16.44 14.13 18.59
CA ARG A 134 15.89 15.08 19.54
C ARG A 134 15.03 14.38 20.56
N GLU A 135 14.08 13.57 20.09
CA GLU A 135 13.20 12.75 20.92
C GLU A 135 13.13 11.33 20.37
N ASP A 136 12.98 10.36 21.27
CA ASP A 136 12.99 8.93 20.98
C ASP A 136 11.92 8.25 21.85
N TYR A 137 10.88 7.77 21.20
CA TYR A 137 9.70 7.19 21.82
C TYR A 137 9.53 5.77 21.31
N GLU A 138 9.73 4.80 22.19
CA GLU A 138 9.64 3.38 21.84
C GLU A 138 8.40 2.75 22.46
N ALA A 139 7.66 2.00 21.64
CA ALA A 139 6.48 1.29 22.06
C ALA A 139 6.83 0.08 22.92
N LEU A 140 6.17 -0.04 24.07
CA LEU A 140 6.39 -1.15 25.01
C LEU A 140 5.51 -2.37 24.73
N SER A 141 4.42 -2.16 23.99
CA SER A 141 3.43 -3.18 23.65
C SER A 141 2.65 -2.78 22.39
N GLY A 142 1.87 -3.72 21.88
CA GLY A 142 1.03 -3.58 20.70
C GLY A 142 1.23 -4.76 19.77
N ASP A 143 0.48 -4.78 18.68
CA ASP A 143 0.56 -5.80 17.65
C ASP A 143 0.72 -5.15 16.28
N VAL A 144 1.56 -5.74 15.43
CA VAL A 144 1.71 -5.38 14.02
C VAL A 144 1.00 -6.45 13.21
N TYR A 145 0.08 -6.02 12.36
CA TYR A 145 -0.58 -6.84 11.36
C TYR A 145 0.02 -6.51 10.01
N ILE A 146 0.53 -7.54 9.33
CA ILE A 146 1.25 -7.41 8.07
C ILE A 146 0.49 -8.22 7.02
N THR A 147 0.07 -7.55 5.96
CA THR A 147 -0.59 -8.17 4.81
C THR A 147 0.34 -8.02 3.62
N SER A 148 0.64 -9.11 2.94
CA SER A 148 1.42 -9.08 1.70
C SER A 148 0.53 -9.57 0.56
N THR A 149 0.47 -8.80 -0.51
CA THR A 149 -0.26 -9.15 -1.73
C THR A 149 0.72 -9.16 -2.90
N ILE A 150 0.58 -10.17 -3.76
CA ILE A 150 1.22 -10.17 -5.08
C ILE A 150 0.27 -9.40 -5.99
N LEU A 151 0.82 -8.50 -6.80
CA LEU A 151 0.01 -7.65 -7.66
C LEU A 151 -0.35 -8.40 -8.93
N ASP A 152 0.66 -8.73 -9.74
CA ASP A 152 0.56 -9.23 -11.11
C ASP A 152 1.96 -9.79 -11.44
N ASP A 153 2.06 -11.10 -11.73
CA ASP A 153 3.33 -11.84 -11.76
C ASP A 153 3.88 -12.00 -13.20
N ASP A 154 3.02 -12.05 -14.20
CA ASP A 154 3.32 -12.14 -15.64
C ASP A 154 3.17 -10.80 -16.36
N ASN A 155 2.59 -9.79 -15.70
CA ASN A 155 2.41 -8.41 -16.16
C ASN A 155 1.47 -8.29 -17.36
N ASP A 156 0.44 -9.11 -17.40
CA ASP A 156 -0.59 -9.06 -18.43
C ASP A 156 -1.74 -8.09 -18.11
N GLY A 157 -1.72 -7.49 -16.91
CA GLY A 157 -2.71 -6.52 -16.46
C GLY A 157 -3.86 -7.10 -15.63
N VAL A 158 -3.92 -8.42 -15.45
CA VAL A 158 -4.82 -9.09 -14.51
C VAL A 158 -4.08 -9.31 -13.19
N PRO A 159 -4.67 -8.94 -12.04
CA PRO A 159 -4.01 -9.20 -10.78
C PRO A 159 -3.96 -10.70 -10.46
N SER A 160 -2.79 -11.21 -10.05
CA SER A 160 -2.58 -12.64 -9.72
C SER A 160 -3.60 -13.24 -8.75
N ILE A 161 -4.17 -12.42 -7.87
CA ILE A 161 -5.19 -12.88 -6.91
C ILE A 161 -6.52 -13.22 -7.58
N ASP A 162 -6.84 -12.57 -8.69
CA ASP A 162 -8.06 -12.76 -9.45
C ASP A 162 -7.95 -13.99 -10.38
N GLU A 163 -6.72 -14.43 -10.70
CA GLU A 163 -6.39 -15.58 -11.56
C GLU A 163 -6.16 -16.89 -10.80
N TYR A 164 -6.06 -16.85 -9.48
CA TYR A 164 -5.99 -18.10 -8.70
C TYR A 164 -7.26 -18.96 -8.83
N GLY A 165 -8.35 -18.37 -9.30
CA GLY A 165 -9.63 -19.05 -9.49
C GLY A 165 -10.19 -19.67 -8.20
N PRO A 166 -11.16 -20.59 -8.31
CA PRO A 166 -11.87 -21.15 -7.16
C PRO A 166 -11.02 -22.11 -6.31
N GLY A 167 -9.90 -22.59 -6.85
CA GLY A 167 -8.96 -23.45 -6.13
C GLY A 167 -7.98 -22.67 -5.26
N GLY A 168 -7.83 -21.36 -5.49
CA GLY A 168 -6.86 -20.52 -4.80
C GLY A 168 -5.41 -20.93 -5.15
N ILE A 169 -4.45 -20.34 -4.45
CA ILE A 169 -3.01 -20.60 -4.69
C ILE A 169 -2.58 -22.08 -4.59
N ASP A 170 -3.35 -22.94 -3.91
CA ASP A 170 -3.05 -24.37 -3.78
C ASP A 170 -3.40 -25.17 -5.05
N ASN A 171 -4.33 -24.64 -5.86
CA ASN A 171 -4.77 -25.20 -7.13
C ASN A 171 -5.23 -24.02 -8.02
N PRO A 172 -4.28 -23.24 -8.54
CA PRO A 172 -4.59 -22.07 -9.35
C PRO A 172 -5.36 -22.46 -10.62
N GLN A 173 -5.98 -21.48 -11.26
CA GLN A 173 -6.60 -21.66 -12.58
C GLN A 173 -5.51 -21.94 -13.63
N ASP A 174 -5.91 -22.62 -14.70
CA ASP A 174 -5.08 -23.10 -15.82
C ASP A 174 -6.10 -23.30 -16.94
N THR A 175 -6.43 -22.19 -17.61
CA THR A 175 -7.60 -22.06 -18.48
C THR A 175 -7.42 -22.85 -19.77
N ASP A 176 -6.24 -22.79 -20.39
CA ASP A 176 -5.91 -23.54 -21.59
C ASP A 176 -5.45 -25.00 -21.32
N GLY A 177 -5.05 -25.32 -20.09
CA GLY A 177 -4.64 -26.65 -19.66
C GLY A 177 -3.23 -27.07 -20.11
N ASP A 178 -2.35 -26.13 -20.45
CA ASP A 178 -0.98 -26.40 -20.86
C ASP A 178 -0.04 -26.75 -19.69
N GLY A 179 -0.48 -26.44 -18.46
CA GLY A 179 0.20 -26.68 -17.20
C GLY A 179 0.93 -25.47 -16.61
N ILE A 180 0.85 -24.32 -17.25
CA ILE A 180 1.18 -22.99 -16.72
C ILE A 180 -0.12 -22.41 -16.14
N PRO A 181 -0.17 -22.07 -14.84
CA PRO A 181 -1.36 -21.43 -14.29
C PRO A 181 -1.53 -20.00 -14.81
N ASP A 182 -2.78 -19.53 -14.95
CA ASP A 182 -3.17 -18.21 -15.46
C ASP A 182 -2.31 -17.07 -14.88
N TYR A 183 -2.17 -16.97 -13.55
CA TYR A 183 -1.31 -15.94 -12.90
C TYR A 183 0.21 -15.98 -13.23
N LEU A 184 0.63 -16.89 -14.10
CA LEU A 184 1.96 -17.07 -14.67
C LEU A 184 1.91 -17.31 -16.19
N ASP A 185 0.83 -16.91 -16.85
CA ASP A 185 0.64 -17.04 -18.28
C ASP A 185 0.21 -15.70 -18.86
N ILE A 186 0.80 -15.30 -19.98
CA ILE A 186 0.47 -14.00 -20.61
C ILE A 186 -0.65 -14.11 -21.66
N ASP A 187 -1.19 -15.33 -21.82
CA ASP A 187 -2.15 -15.77 -22.82
C ASP A 187 -2.96 -16.92 -22.18
N ASP A 188 -3.87 -16.54 -21.28
CA ASP A 188 -4.55 -17.44 -20.32
C ASP A 188 -5.32 -18.60 -20.99
N ASP A 189 -5.96 -18.37 -22.13
CA ASP A 189 -6.72 -19.37 -22.89
C ASP A 189 -5.95 -20.00 -24.06
N GLY A 190 -4.69 -19.56 -24.23
CA GLY A 190 -3.73 -20.12 -25.18
C GLY A 190 -4.17 -19.95 -26.63
N ASP A 191 -4.87 -18.86 -26.94
CA ASP A 191 -5.41 -18.58 -28.26
C ASP A 191 -4.48 -17.72 -29.15
N ASN A 192 -3.30 -17.35 -28.65
CA ASN A 192 -2.29 -16.48 -29.27
C ASN A 192 -2.70 -15.00 -29.43
N VAL A 193 -3.72 -14.54 -28.72
CA VAL A 193 -3.87 -13.15 -28.31
C VAL A 193 -3.30 -13.05 -26.88
N LEU A 194 -2.63 -11.94 -26.55
CA LEU A 194 -2.16 -11.77 -25.18
C LEU A 194 -3.32 -11.27 -24.33
N THR A 195 -3.45 -11.79 -23.10
CA THR A 195 -4.45 -11.34 -22.12
C THR A 195 -4.52 -9.82 -22.04
N GLU A 196 -3.36 -9.13 -22.03
CA GLU A 196 -3.28 -7.65 -21.97
C GLU A 196 -4.04 -6.93 -23.11
N ASN A 197 -4.19 -7.58 -24.27
CA ASN A 197 -4.86 -7.02 -25.45
C ASN A 197 -6.37 -7.31 -25.48
N GLU A 198 -6.87 -8.10 -24.54
CA GLU A 198 -8.28 -8.53 -24.44
C GLU A 198 -8.99 -7.90 -23.25
N LEU A 199 -8.25 -7.17 -22.41
CA LEU A 199 -8.82 -6.40 -21.30
C LEU A 199 -9.66 -5.21 -21.79
N ASP A 200 -10.61 -4.76 -20.95
CA ASP A 200 -11.41 -3.56 -21.20
C ASP A 200 -10.56 -2.27 -21.13
N GLU A 201 -9.88 -1.93 -22.23
CA GLU A 201 -9.11 -0.69 -22.35
C GLU A 201 -9.98 0.58 -22.43
N LEU A 202 -11.27 0.45 -22.74
CA LEU A 202 -12.14 1.62 -22.97
C LEU A 202 -12.64 2.24 -21.66
N ASP A 203 -12.67 1.45 -20.57
CA ASP A 203 -13.10 1.87 -19.23
C ASP A 203 -14.40 2.69 -19.31
N GLU A 204 -15.43 2.12 -19.96
CA GLU A 204 -16.68 2.86 -20.24
C GLU A 204 -17.43 3.26 -18.94
N ASP A 205 -17.20 2.54 -17.84
CA ASP A 205 -17.78 2.79 -16.53
C ASP A 205 -16.92 3.70 -15.63
N GLY A 206 -15.63 3.88 -15.94
CA GLY A 206 -14.75 4.88 -15.35
C GLY A 206 -14.20 4.49 -13.99
N ASP A 207 -13.99 3.20 -13.76
CA ASP A 207 -13.50 2.66 -12.49
C ASP A 207 -12.02 2.25 -12.52
N ASP A 208 -11.36 2.39 -13.68
CA ASP A 208 -9.95 2.03 -13.93
C ASP A 208 -9.65 0.55 -13.57
N ASN A 209 -10.65 -0.35 -13.63
CA ASN A 209 -10.50 -1.78 -13.35
C ASN A 209 -11.05 -2.64 -14.51
N PRO A 210 -10.18 -3.30 -15.30
CA PRO A 210 -10.62 -4.10 -16.45
C PRO A 210 -11.47 -5.32 -16.04
N LEU A 211 -11.49 -5.69 -14.76
CA LEU A 211 -12.21 -6.87 -14.26
C LEU A 211 -13.63 -6.57 -13.72
N THR A 212 -14.02 -5.31 -13.56
CA THR A 212 -15.39 -5.00 -13.08
C THR A 212 -16.45 -5.32 -14.14
N ASN A 213 -16.11 -5.06 -15.40
CA ASN A 213 -16.92 -5.36 -16.56
C ASN A 213 -15.99 -5.77 -17.71
N PRO A 214 -15.41 -6.98 -17.63
CA PRO A 214 -14.45 -7.42 -18.64
C PRO A 214 -15.09 -7.50 -20.02
N LEU A 215 -14.25 -7.45 -21.04
CA LEU A 215 -14.68 -7.67 -22.42
C LEU A 215 -15.25 -9.09 -22.55
N ASP A 216 -16.38 -9.20 -23.24
CA ASP A 216 -17.18 -10.43 -23.47
C ASP A 216 -17.90 -10.20 -24.80
N THR A 217 -17.20 -10.52 -25.89
CA THR A 217 -17.53 -10.09 -27.24
C THR A 217 -18.78 -10.80 -27.78
N ASP A 218 -18.95 -12.09 -27.46
CA ASP A 218 -20.10 -12.89 -27.88
C ASP A 218 -21.29 -12.84 -26.88
N GLY A 219 -21.03 -12.42 -25.63
CA GLY A 219 -22.02 -12.27 -24.57
C GLY A 219 -22.43 -13.57 -23.90
N ASP A 220 -21.60 -14.61 -23.93
CA ASP A 220 -21.86 -15.90 -23.29
C ASP A 220 -21.56 -15.91 -21.78
N GLY A 221 -20.81 -14.91 -21.31
CA GLY A 221 -20.44 -14.68 -19.93
C GLY A 221 -19.07 -15.21 -19.52
N ILE A 222 -18.27 -15.70 -20.45
CA ILE A 222 -16.81 -15.89 -20.32
C ILE A 222 -16.13 -14.62 -20.86
N PRO A 223 -15.20 -14.02 -20.10
CA PRO A 223 -14.40 -12.91 -20.62
C PRO A 223 -13.51 -13.33 -21.79
N ASP A 224 -13.27 -12.42 -22.75
CA ASP A 224 -12.46 -12.68 -23.95
C ASP A 224 -11.09 -13.31 -23.58
N TYR A 225 -10.34 -12.73 -22.63
CA TYR A 225 -9.05 -13.31 -22.17
C TYR A 225 -9.11 -14.72 -21.52
N LEU A 226 -10.30 -15.32 -21.40
CA LEU A 226 -10.51 -16.69 -20.89
C LEU A 226 -11.35 -17.54 -21.87
N ASP A 227 -11.56 -17.07 -23.11
CA ASP A 227 -12.44 -17.67 -24.11
C ASP A 227 -11.71 -17.97 -25.43
N ASP A 228 -11.58 -19.26 -25.78
CA ASP A 228 -10.84 -19.65 -26.98
C ASP A 228 -11.58 -19.40 -28.31
N ASP A 229 -12.79 -18.82 -28.27
CA ASP A 229 -13.70 -18.47 -29.38
C ASP A 229 -14.44 -17.14 -29.08
N ASP A 230 -13.68 -16.06 -28.86
CA ASP A 230 -14.12 -14.72 -28.44
C ASP A 230 -15.43 -14.18 -29.04
N ASP A 231 -15.65 -14.40 -30.34
CA ASP A 231 -16.83 -13.91 -31.03
C ASP A 231 -17.95 -14.93 -31.19
N GLY A 232 -17.72 -16.16 -30.74
CA GLY A 232 -18.68 -17.26 -30.70
C GLY A 232 -19.15 -17.70 -32.09
N ASP A 233 -18.34 -17.49 -33.14
CA ASP A 233 -18.67 -17.92 -34.50
C ASP A 233 -18.35 -19.40 -34.76
N GLY A 234 -17.61 -20.03 -33.85
CA GLY A 234 -17.26 -21.44 -33.87
C GLY A 234 -15.92 -21.74 -34.54
N VAL A 235 -15.12 -20.71 -34.84
CA VAL A 235 -13.71 -20.81 -35.22
C VAL A 235 -12.89 -20.27 -34.06
N LEU A 236 -12.05 -21.13 -33.48
CA LEU A 236 -11.15 -20.71 -32.39
C LEU A 236 -10.33 -19.49 -32.82
N THR A 237 -10.20 -18.49 -31.94
CA THR A 237 -9.46 -17.24 -32.17
C THR A 237 -8.07 -17.51 -32.75
N ARG A 238 -7.35 -18.50 -32.20
CA ARG A 238 -6.03 -18.94 -32.69
C ARG A 238 -5.96 -19.34 -34.16
N LEU A 239 -7.10 -19.68 -34.77
CA LEU A 239 -7.23 -20.07 -36.17
C LEU A 239 -7.70 -18.94 -37.08
N GLU A 240 -7.77 -17.72 -36.56
CA GLU A 240 -8.18 -16.51 -37.26
C GLU A 240 -6.99 -15.62 -37.67
N ASP A 241 -5.81 -16.21 -37.74
CA ASP A 241 -4.59 -15.62 -38.30
C ASP A 241 -4.60 -15.66 -39.83
N ALA A 242 -5.16 -14.62 -40.44
CA ALA A 242 -5.31 -14.48 -41.89
C ALA A 242 -3.99 -14.21 -42.62
N ASN A 243 -3.02 -13.60 -41.95
CA ASN A 243 -1.79 -13.14 -42.55
C ASN A 243 -0.62 -14.13 -42.34
N GLY A 244 -0.68 -14.95 -41.29
CA GLY A 244 0.38 -15.86 -40.89
C GLY A 244 1.56 -15.10 -40.27
N GLU A 245 1.31 -14.11 -39.42
CA GLU A 245 2.32 -13.40 -38.67
C GLU A 245 1.83 -12.91 -37.30
N ASN A 246 2.58 -13.23 -36.24
CA ASN A 246 2.34 -12.72 -34.88
C ASN A 246 0.96 -13.05 -34.26
N GLY A 247 0.24 -14.05 -34.77
CA GLY A 247 -1.05 -14.48 -34.22
C GLY A 247 -2.24 -13.60 -34.65
N PRO A 248 -3.46 -13.95 -34.23
CA PRO A 248 -4.70 -13.28 -34.65
C PRO A 248 -4.83 -11.82 -34.14
N GLY A 249 -4.11 -11.45 -33.07
CA GLY A 249 -4.22 -10.15 -32.40
C GLY A 249 -3.89 -8.92 -33.28
N ASP A 250 -3.19 -9.09 -34.40
CA ASP A 250 -2.87 -7.99 -35.33
C ASP A 250 -3.76 -7.91 -36.58
N ASP A 251 -4.61 -8.91 -36.79
CA ASP A 251 -5.40 -9.06 -38.00
C ASP A 251 -6.71 -8.28 -37.97
N ARG A 252 -6.93 -7.48 -39.02
CA ARG A 252 -8.05 -6.53 -39.07
C ARG A 252 -8.82 -6.57 -40.38
N ILE A 253 -10.15 -6.58 -40.27
CA ILE A 253 -11.07 -6.52 -41.41
C ILE A 253 -11.93 -5.25 -41.38
N ALA A 254 -12.32 -4.77 -42.57
CA ALA A 254 -13.13 -3.57 -42.72
C ALA A 254 -14.64 -3.89 -42.69
N VAL A 255 -15.28 -3.72 -41.54
CA VAL A 255 -16.73 -3.84 -41.37
C VAL A 255 -17.38 -2.45 -41.45
N ASN A 256 -18.21 -2.22 -42.48
CA ASN A 256 -18.87 -0.92 -42.73
C ASN A 256 -17.91 0.29 -42.77
N GLY A 257 -16.64 0.08 -43.13
CA GLY A 257 -15.62 1.11 -43.20
C GLY A 257 -14.90 1.42 -41.88
N VAL A 258 -15.17 0.64 -40.84
CA VAL A 258 -14.42 0.59 -39.57
C VAL A 258 -13.51 -0.63 -39.61
N LEU A 259 -12.27 -0.50 -39.17
CA LEU A 259 -11.40 -1.66 -38.96
C LEU A 259 -11.73 -2.27 -37.61
N VAL A 260 -12.09 -3.54 -37.62
CA VAL A 260 -12.29 -4.38 -36.43
C VAL A 260 -11.23 -5.48 -36.44
N LEU A 261 -10.89 -5.99 -35.26
CA LEU A 261 -10.08 -7.20 -35.16
C LEU A 261 -10.86 -8.36 -35.78
N LEU A 262 -10.13 -9.28 -36.42
CA LEU A 262 -10.75 -10.39 -37.13
C LEU A 262 -11.44 -11.33 -36.14
N TYR A 263 -10.76 -11.70 -35.07
CA TYR A 263 -11.25 -12.61 -34.02
C TYR A 263 -12.39 -12.08 -33.15
N LEU A 264 -12.74 -10.79 -33.30
CA LEU A 264 -13.87 -10.16 -32.60
C LEU A 264 -15.06 -9.92 -33.55
N ASN A 265 -15.16 -10.65 -34.66
CA ASN A 265 -16.11 -10.37 -35.72
C ASN A 265 -16.93 -11.60 -36.13
N PRO A 266 -18.12 -11.79 -35.52
CA PRO A 266 -18.89 -13.04 -35.58
C PRO A 266 -19.57 -13.33 -36.93
N LEU A 267 -19.18 -12.58 -37.95
CA LEU A 267 -19.65 -12.70 -39.32
C LEU A 267 -18.60 -13.32 -40.25
N GLU A 268 -17.37 -13.57 -39.79
CA GLU A 268 -16.25 -14.03 -40.61
C GLU A 268 -15.64 -15.36 -40.12
N ASP A 269 -16.43 -16.44 -40.24
CA ASP A 269 -16.13 -17.83 -39.85
C ASP A 269 -15.05 -18.56 -40.69
N THR A 270 -14.04 -17.84 -41.19
CA THR A 270 -12.99 -18.43 -42.03
C THR A 270 -11.84 -18.94 -41.19
N THR A 271 -11.69 -20.26 -41.14
CA THR A 271 -10.50 -20.90 -40.56
C THR A 271 -9.26 -20.72 -41.45
N TYR A 272 -8.15 -20.26 -40.87
CA TYR A 272 -6.83 -20.16 -41.50
C TYR A 272 -5.86 -21.26 -41.02
N ASP A 273 -4.69 -21.35 -41.67
CA ASP A 273 -3.67 -22.35 -41.31
C ASP A 273 -2.89 -21.84 -40.08
N PHE A 274 -2.95 -22.57 -38.97
CA PHE A 274 -2.13 -22.31 -37.79
C PHE A 274 -0.67 -22.65 -38.04
N GLU A 275 0.22 -21.66 -37.95
CA GLU A 275 1.63 -21.91 -37.65
C GLU A 275 1.81 -21.74 -36.14
N ASP A 276 2.32 -22.79 -35.49
CA ASP A 276 2.73 -22.77 -34.09
C ASP A 276 3.90 -21.80 -33.95
N TYR A 277 3.58 -20.53 -33.75
CA TYR A 277 4.55 -19.56 -33.32
C TYR A 277 4.77 -19.84 -31.85
N ASN A 278 5.97 -20.32 -31.52
CA ASN A 278 6.60 -20.12 -30.20
C ASN A 278 6.78 -18.59 -29.94
N ALA A 279 5.73 -17.78 -30.14
CA ALA A 279 5.79 -16.33 -30.29
C ALA A 279 5.95 -15.64 -28.94
N PHE A 280 5.32 -16.20 -27.92
CA PHE A 280 5.23 -15.61 -26.60
C PHE A 280 6.05 -16.47 -25.64
N GLU A 281 6.99 -15.82 -24.96
CA GLU A 281 7.81 -16.44 -23.93
C GLU A 281 7.43 -15.75 -22.63
N ASN A 282 6.93 -16.51 -21.67
CA ASN A 282 6.47 -15.96 -20.39
C ASN A 282 7.64 -15.28 -19.67
N THR A 283 7.41 -14.04 -19.24
CA THR A 283 8.37 -13.26 -18.45
C THR A 283 7.74 -12.89 -17.13
N TYR A 284 8.38 -13.33 -16.03
CA TYR A 284 7.82 -13.14 -14.70
C TYR A 284 8.49 -12.01 -13.94
N THR A 285 7.70 -11.03 -13.53
CA THR A 285 8.12 -9.99 -12.57
C THR A 285 7.21 -10.06 -11.37
N ARG A 286 7.73 -10.46 -10.21
CA ARG A 286 6.91 -10.48 -9.00
C ARG A 286 6.96 -9.14 -8.27
N THR A 287 5.84 -8.44 -8.24
CA THR A 287 5.65 -7.24 -7.41
C THR A 287 4.85 -7.59 -6.16
N VAL A 288 5.45 -7.38 -4.98
CA VAL A 288 4.81 -7.61 -3.68
C VAL A 288 4.57 -6.28 -2.98
N THR A 289 3.32 -6.00 -2.61
CA THR A 289 2.95 -4.89 -1.73
C THR A 289 2.70 -5.41 -0.32
N THR A 290 3.38 -4.83 0.66
CA THR A 290 3.30 -5.22 2.07
C THR A 290 2.76 -4.07 2.91
N ASP A 291 1.55 -4.22 3.43
CA ASP A 291 0.87 -3.26 4.31
C ASP A 291 1.13 -3.55 5.79
N PHE A 292 1.38 -2.50 6.58
CA PHE A 292 1.68 -2.62 8.00
C PHE A 292 0.69 -1.81 8.84
N ILE A 293 -0.15 -2.49 9.63
CA ILE A 293 -1.09 -1.86 10.56
C ILE A 293 -0.68 -2.17 12.00
N ILE A 294 -0.47 -1.14 12.82
CA ILE A 294 -0.10 -1.27 14.22
C ILE A 294 -1.32 -1.03 15.09
N LYS A 295 -1.64 -1.95 16.00
CA LYS A 295 -2.79 -1.84 16.91
C LYS A 295 -2.39 -1.88 18.38
N ASP A 296 -3.24 -1.24 19.19
CA ASP A 296 -3.16 -1.24 20.66
C ASP A 296 -1.76 -0.90 21.20
N THR A 297 -1.11 0.09 20.59
CA THR A 297 0.27 0.47 20.92
C THR A 297 0.36 1.64 21.91
N ASP A 298 1.42 1.65 22.71
CA ASP A 298 1.72 2.67 23.72
C ASP A 298 3.13 3.21 23.50
N LEU A 299 3.24 4.35 22.81
CA LEU A 299 4.49 5.06 22.51
C LEU A 299 4.98 5.93 23.68
N THR A 300 4.54 5.68 24.91
CA THR A 300 4.86 6.43 26.16
C THR A 300 4.29 7.85 26.22
N ILE A 301 4.27 8.58 25.11
CA ILE A 301 3.70 9.92 24.95
C ILE A 301 2.22 9.91 24.55
N PHE A 302 1.80 8.88 23.83
CA PHE A 302 0.39 8.66 23.50
C PHE A 302 0.12 7.17 23.32
N ARG A 303 -1.16 6.82 23.37
CA ARG A 303 -1.66 5.49 23.05
C ARG A 303 -2.53 5.60 21.82
N SER A 304 -2.37 4.67 20.89
CA SER A 304 -3.30 4.53 19.78
C SER A 304 -3.89 3.13 19.72
N THR A 305 -5.15 3.08 19.34
CA THR A 305 -5.83 1.83 18.99
C THR A 305 -5.36 1.32 17.63
N GLU A 306 -4.99 2.21 16.72
CA GLU A 306 -4.58 1.88 15.37
C GLU A 306 -3.67 2.97 14.78
N ILE A 307 -2.61 2.57 14.09
CA ILE A 307 -1.73 3.42 13.30
C ILE A 307 -1.53 2.67 11.98
N ASN A 308 -1.91 3.29 10.85
CA ASN A 308 -1.43 2.83 9.56
C ASN A 308 0.04 3.25 9.46
N LEU A 309 0.96 2.28 9.43
CA LEU A 309 2.36 2.60 9.23
C LEU A 309 2.60 2.90 7.75
N GLY A 310 1.91 2.20 6.85
CA GLY A 310 2.00 2.38 5.41
C GLY A 310 2.31 1.09 4.65
N THR A 311 2.62 1.25 3.36
CA THR A 311 2.83 0.17 2.40
C THR A 311 4.27 0.18 1.89
N LEU A 312 4.91 -1.00 1.82
CA LEU A 312 6.20 -1.20 1.15
C LEU A 312 6.00 -1.98 -0.15
N THR A 313 6.57 -1.51 -1.26
CA THR A 313 6.60 -2.25 -2.53
C THR A 313 7.96 -2.88 -2.76
N THR A 314 7.99 -4.18 -3.05
CA THR A 314 9.18 -4.96 -3.39
C THR A 314 9.02 -5.56 -4.79
N VAL A 315 10.01 -5.37 -5.67
CA VAL A 315 10.02 -5.91 -7.03
C VAL A 315 11.11 -6.98 -7.15
N ILE A 316 10.77 -8.11 -7.77
CA ILE A 316 11.66 -9.25 -8.02
C ILE A 316 11.75 -9.46 -9.54
N ASP A 317 12.78 -8.89 -10.15
CA ASP A 317 12.98 -8.81 -11.62
C ASP A 317 13.36 -10.15 -12.31
N ASP A 318 13.66 -11.20 -11.55
CA ASP A 318 14.01 -12.54 -12.06
C ASP A 318 13.25 -13.61 -11.24
N PHE A 319 11.92 -13.48 -11.15
CA PHE A 319 11.11 -14.47 -10.48
C PHE A 319 11.05 -15.76 -11.32
N THR A 320 11.33 -16.91 -10.71
CA THR A 320 11.14 -18.22 -11.36
C THR A 320 10.12 -19.01 -10.54
N PRO A 321 8.95 -19.33 -11.11
CA PRO A 321 7.89 -20.04 -10.38
C PRO A 321 8.33 -21.37 -9.77
N GLU A 322 9.28 -22.07 -10.40
CA GLU A 322 9.81 -23.36 -9.92
C GLU A 322 10.62 -23.29 -8.61
N ASP A 323 11.05 -22.10 -8.18
CA ASP A 323 11.96 -21.93 -7.03
C ASP A 323 11.24 -21.77 -5.67
N ASN A 324 9.90 -21.79 -5.62
CA ASN A 324 9.10 -21.67 -4.40
C ASN A 324 8.30 -22.94 -4.05
#